data_AF-A0A2G5CKA9-F1
#
_entry.id   AF-A0A2G5CKA9-F1
#
_cell.length_a   1.000
_cell.length_b   1.000
_cell.length_c   1.000
_cell.angle_alpha   90.00
_cell.angle_beta   90.00
_cell.angle_gamma   90.00
#
_symmetry.space_group_name_H-M   'P 1'
#
loop_
_entity.id
_entity.type
_entity.pdbx_description
1 polymer ?
#
loop_
_entity_poly.entity_id
_entity_poly.type
_entity_poly.pdbx_seq_one_letter_code
_entity_poly.pdbx_strand_id
1 'polypeptide(L)'
;HKITWLVSNIYLSRLFKLCRLKMVKTSLFFLILLLFSVEMQVEAKVCQIASVGCKDNNYCNQFCLIKYRGHGSCFRPPGTYFIECMCWYPCH
;
A
#
# COMPACT_ATOMS: atom_id res chain seq x y z
N HIS A 1 -2.08 -63.40 11.70
CA HIS A 1 -2.97 -62.35 12.27
C HIS A 1 -2.26 -61.23 13.05
N LYS A 2 -1.09 -61.43 13.69
CA LYS A 2 -0.37 -60.36 14.44
C LYS A 2 0.41 -59.35 13.57
N ILE A 3 0.89 -59.76 12.38
CA ILE A 3 1.79 -58.95 11.55
C ILE A 3 1.04 -57.84 10.79
N THR A 4 -0.20 -58.08 10.37
CA THR A 4 -1.05 -57.12 9.65
C THR A 4 -1.44 -55.88 10.48
N TRP A 5 -1.54 -56.03 11.80
CA TRP A 5 -1.82 -54.92 12.72
C TRP A 5 -0.61 -53.98 12.91
N LEU A 6 0.61 -54.52 12.92
CA LEU A 6 1.84 -53.72 13.08
C LEU A 6 2.12 -52.85 11.87
N VAL A 7 1.92 -53.38 10.66
CA VAL A 7 2.13 -52.65 9.40
C VAL A 7 1.13 -51.50 9.27
N SER A 8 -0.14 -51.73 9.61
CA SER A 8 -1.20 -50.70 9.56
C SER A 8 -0.91 -49.51 10.50
N ASN A 9 -0.35 -49.77 11.69
CA ASN A 9 -0.03 -48.73 12.67
C ASN A 9 1.16 -47.85 12.25
N ILE A 10 2.16 -48.44 11.58
CA ILE A 10 3.33 -47.72 11.06
C ILE A 10 2.94 -46.79 9.90
N TYR A 11 2.05 -47.25 9.02
CA TYR A 11 1.55 -46.42 7.92
C TYR A 11 0.71 -45.24 8.42
N LEU A 12 -0.18 -45.44 9.41
CA LEU A 12 -0.96 -44.36 10.02
C LEU A 12 -0.08 -43.30 10.68
N SER A 13 0.95 -43.75 11.42
CA SER A 13 1.95 -42.88 12.08
C SER A 13 2.71 -42.01 11.07
N ARG A 14 3.15 -42.59 9.94
CA ARG A 14 3.83 -41.85 8.86
C ARG A 14 2.90 -40.86 8.17
N LEU A 15 1.65 -41.24 7.92
CA LEU A 15 0.64 -40.35 7.31
C LEU A 15 0.35 -39.13 8.20
N PHE A 16 0.21 -39.33 9.51
CA PHE A 16 -0.01 -38.25 10.47
C PHE A 16 1.18 -37.29 10.55
N LYS A 17 2.42 -37.79 10.51
CA LYS A 17 3.63 -36.95 10.46
C LYS A 17 3.69 -36.09 9.20
N LEU A 18 3.34 -36.66 8.03
CA LEU A 18 3.29 -35.92 6.77
C LEU A 18 2.22 -34.82 6.77
N CYS A 19 1.02 -35.08 7.29
CA CYS A 19 -0.03 -34.07 7.44
C CYS A 19 0.39 -32.92 8.37
N ARG A 20 1.03 -33.23 9.51
CA ARG A 20 1.54 -32.19 10.41
C ARG A 20 2.61 -31.32 9.76
N LEU A 21 3.56 -31.92 9.03
CA LEU A 21 4.61 -31.16 8.33
C LEU A 21 4.04 -30.23 7.26
N LYS A 22 2.98 -30.65 6.57
CA LYS A 22 2.31 -29.85 5.53
C LYS A 22 1.58 -28.65 6.14
N MET A 23 0.89 -28.85 7.27
CA MET A 23 0.21 -27.76 8.01
C MET A 23 1.16 -26.70 8.57
N VAL A 24 2.32 -27.10 9.09
CA VAL A 24 3.33 -26.15 9.61
C VAL A 24 3.91 -25.27 8.50
N LYS A 25 4.15 -25.85 7.31
CA LYS A 25 4.66 -25.08 6.15
C LYS A 25 3.65 -24.05 5.66
N THR A 26 2.36 -24.40 5.61
CA THR A 26 1.31 -23.46 5.22
C THR A 26 1.14 -22.35 6.26
N SER A 27 1.21 -22.66 7.57
CA SER A 27 1.07 -21.62 8.60
C SER A 27 2.23 -20.63 8.59
N LEU A 28 3.46 -21.11 8.31
CA LEU A 28 4.63 -20.23 8.17
C LEU A 28 4.50 -19.28 6.98
N PHE A 29 3.97 -19.78 5.85
CA PHE A 29 3.72 -18.97 4.66
C PHE A 29 2.67 -17.89 4.90
N PHE A 30 1.56 -18.22 5.58
CA PHE A 30 0.56 -17.22 5.98
C PHE A 30 1.13 -16.18 6.96
N LEU A 31 2.04 -16.58 7.86
CA LEU A 31 2.69 -15.67 8.80
C LEU A 31 3.63 -14.68 8.07
N ILE A 32 4.35 -15.15 7.06
CA ILE A 32 5.19 -14.30 6.21
C ILE A 32 4.33 -13.31 5.40
N LEU A 33 3.23 -13.77 4.80
CA LEU A 33 2.30 -12.89 4.08
C LEU A 33 1.70 -11.81 4.99
N LEU A 34 1.34 -12.15 6.23
CA LEU A 34 0.85 -11.18 7.21
C LEU A 34 1.90 -10.13 7.58
N LEU A 35 3.19 -10.50 7.67
CA LEU A 35 4.28 -9.55 7.90
C LEU A 35 4.47 -8.59 6.72
N PHE A 36 4.26 -9.04 5.48
CA PHE A 36 4.26 -8.16 4.31
C PHE A 36 3.00 -7.29 4.20
N SER A 37 1.85 -7.73 4.72
CA SER A 37 0.63 -6.90 4.79
C SER A 37 0.69 -5.77 5.83
N VAL A 38 1.74 -5.72 6.67
CA VAL A 38 2.13 -4.50 7.40
C VAL A 38 2.90 -3.57 6.43
N GLU A 39 2.35 -3.41 5.24
CA GLU A 39 2.80 -2.47 4.23
C GLU A 39 2.56 -1.07 4.79
N MET A 40 3.66 -0.48 5.26
CA MET A 40 4.00 0.93 5.24
C MET A 40 2.83 1.85 4.85
N GLN A 41 2.20 2.48 5.85
CA GLN A 41 1.58 3.78 5.66
C GLN A 41 2.72 4.78 5.39
N VAL A 42 3.22 4.80 4.16
CA VAL A 42 4.03 5.93 3.69
C VAL A 42 3.03 7.05 3.50
N GLU A 43 2.79 7.84 4.54
CA GLU A 43 2.21 9.16 4.36
C GLU A 43 3.13 9.90 3.40
N ALA A 44 2.75 9.92 2.12
CA ALA A 44 3.46 10.68 1.11
C ALA A 44 3.33 12.14 1.53
N LYS A 45 4.40 12.70 2.09
CA LYS A 45 4.44 14.09 2.55
C LYS A 45 4.05 14.97 1.37
N VAL A 46 2.93 15.69 1.50
CA VAL A 46 2.42 16.58 0.44
C VAL A 46 3.00 17.98 0.65
N CYS A 47 3.64 18.51 -0.38
CA CYS A 47 4.16 19.87 -0.43
C CYS A 47 3.15 20.78 -1.14
N GLN A 48 3.12 22.05 -0.74
CA GLN A 48 2.26 23.07 -1.31
C GLN A 48 3.07 24.29 -1.78
N ILE A 49 2.73 24.83 -2.94
CA ILE A 49 3.33 26.07 -3.47
C ILE A 49 2.26 26.92 -4.16
N ALA A 50 2.27 28.23 -3.89
CA ALA A 50 1.40 29.19 -4.54
C ALA A 50 2.13 29.85 -5.72
N SER A 51 1.45 29.90 -6.88
CA SER A 51 1.88 30.63 -8.06
C SER A 51 1.04 31.89 -8.25
N VAL A 52 1.69 32.96 -8.73
CA VAL A 52 1.03 34.24 -9.00
C VAL A 52 0.07 34.08 -10.18
N GLY A 53 -1.21 34.30 -9.93
CA GLY A 53 -2.28 34.31 -10.93
C GLY A 53 -2.94 32.96 -11.17
N CYS A 54 -4.27 32.94 -11.09
CA CYS A 54 -5.11 31.81 -11.52
C CYS A 54 -6.18 32.30 -12.48
N LYS A 55 -6.16 31.75 -13.71
CA LYS A 55 -7.19 32.05 -14.73
C LYS A 55 -8.43 31.21 -14.51
N ASP A 56 -8.24 29.90 -14.38
CA ASP A 56 -9.27 28.91 -14.11
C ASP A 56 -8.65 27.66 -13.47
N ASN A 57 -9.50 26.84 -12.81
CA ASN A 57 -9.05 25.65 -12.10
C ASN A 57 -8.40 24.61 -13.02
N ASN A 58 -8.85 24.50 -14.26
CA ASN A 58 -8.34 23.48 -15.18
C ASN A 58 -6.93 23.84 -15.65
N TYR A 59 -6.71 25.10 -16.00
CA TYR A 59 -5.40 25.67 -16.31
C TYR A 59 -4.43 25.50 -15.13
N CYS A 60 -4.87 25.83 -13.91
CA CYS A 60 -4.04 25.66 -12.72
C CYS A 60 -3.67 24.20 -12.49
N ASN A 61 -4.64 23.28 -12.59
CA ASN A 61 -4.39 21.86 -12.43
C ASN A 61 -3.42 21.31 -13.49
N GLN A 62 -3.58 21.70 -14.76
CA GLN A 62 -2.66 21.31 -15.84
C GLN A 62 -1.25 21.86 -15.62
N PHE A 63 -1.14 23.12 -15.21
CA PHE A 63 0.15 23.73 -14.87
C PHE A 63 0.85 22.97 -13.73
N CYS A 64 0.13 22.69 -12.64
CA CYS A 64 0.69 21.96 -11.50
C CYS A 64 1.06 20.51 -11.85
N LEU A 65 0.28 19.86 -12.72
CA LEU A 65 0.57 18.53 -13.22
C LEU A 65 1.85 18.49 -14.06
N ILE A 66 2.03 19.44 -14.98
CA ILE A 66 3.20 19.48 -15.85
C ILE A 66 4.46 19.87 -15.06
N LYS A 67 4.37 20.89 -14.20
CA LYS A 67 5.53 21.48 -13.54
C LYS A 67 5.97 20.71 -12.28
N TYR A 68 5.02 20.25 -11.48
CA TYR A 68 5.27 19.64 -10.17
C TYR A 68 4.84 18.19 -10.08
N ARG A 69 4.27 17.60 -11.15
CA ARG A 69 3.66 16.26 -11.13
C ARG A 69 2.60 16.13 -10.02
N GLY A 70 1.86 17.21 -9.80
CA GLY A 70 0.85 17.33 -8.76
C GLY A 70 -0.51 17.75 -9.28
N HIS A 71 -1.38 18.17 -8.38
CA HIS A 71 -2.68 18.74 -8.68
C HIS A 71 -2.73 20.20 -8.25
N GLY A 72 -3.68 20.96 -8.80
CA GLY A 72 -3.82 22.36 -8.40
C GLY A 72 -5.21 22.91 -8.57
N SER A 73 -5.49 24.00 -7.85
CA SER A 73 -6.74 24.74 -7.95
C SER A 73 -6.54 26.23 -7.65
N CYS A 74 -7.47 27.04 -8.16
CA CYS A 74 -7.50 28.44 -7.85
C CYS A 74 -7.93 28.64 -6.40
N PHE A 75 -7.11 29.36 -5.65
CA PHE A 75 -7.33 29.69 -4.26
C PHE A 75 -7.23 31.21 -4.08
N ARG A 76 -8.12 31.77 -3.25
CA ARG A 76 -8.07 33.18 -2.87
C ARG A 76 -7.68 33.27 -1.39
N PRO A 77 -6.45 33.71 -1.07
CA PRO A 77 -6.04 33.89 0.32
C PRO A 77 -6.92 34.91 1.05
N PRO A 78 -7.26 34.67 2.33
CA PRO A 78 -8.01 35.63 3.12
C PRO A 78 -7.25 36.96 3.21
N GLY A 79 -7.95 38.08 3.05
CA GLY A 79 -7.36 39.42 3.13
C GLY A 79 -6.71 39.94 1.84
N THR A 80 -6.76 39.17 0.73
CA THR A 80 -6.20 39.60 -0.57
C THR A 80 -7.26 39.66 -1.66
N TYR A 81 -7.02 40.49 -2.69
CA TYR A 81 -7.89 40.60 -3.86
C TYR A 81 -7.47 39.72 -5.04
N PHE A 82 -6.31 39.07 -4.94
CA PHE A 82 -5.73 38.28 -6.02
C PHE A 82 -6.10 36.81 -5.85
N ILE A 83 -6.34 36.14 -6.97
CA ILE A 83 -6.56 34.69 -7.02
C ILE A 83 -5.24 34.05 -7.46
N GLU A 84 -4.76 33.11 -6.67
CA GLU A 84 -3.51 32.40 -6.87
C GLU A 84 -3.78 30.96 -7.28
N CYS A 85 -2.84 30.35 -8.00
CA CYS A 85 -2.90 28.93 -8.31
C CYS A 85 -2.12 28.17 -7.23
N MET A 86 -2.82 27.36 -6.45
CA MET A 86 -2.21 26.52 -5.41
C MET A 86 -1.94 25.13 -5.98
N CYS A 87 -0.69 24.67 -5.91
CA CYS A 87 -0.29 23.34 -6.33
C CYS A 87 0.01 22.44 -5.12
N TRP A 88 -0.47 21.19 -5.15
CA TRP A 88 -0.16 20.11 -4.21
C TRP A 88 0.59 18.99 -4.93
N TYR A 89 1.76 18.62 -4.43
CA TYR A 89 2.64 17.65 -5.06
C TYR A 89 3.40 16.83 -4.01
N PRO A 90 3.86 15.61 -4.33
CA PRO A 90 4.69 14.83 -3.40
C PRO A 90 6.00 15.57 -3.12
N CYS A 91 6.34 15.75 -1.84
CA CYS A 91 7.65 16.25 -1.46
C CYS A 91 8.72 15.22 -1.86
N HIS A 92 9.79 15.70 -2.50
CA HIS A 92 11.01 14.94 -2.73
C HIS A 92 12.05 15.23 -1.65
#